data_AF-A0A7C1AJ51-F1
#
_entry.id   AF-A0A7C1AJ51-F1
#
_cell.length_a   1.000
_cell.length_b   1.000
_cell.length_c   1.000
_cell.angle_alpha   90.00
_cell.angle_beta   90.00
_cell.angle_gamma   90.00
#
_symmetry.space_group_name_H-M   'P 1'
#
loop_
_entity.id
_entity.type
_entity.pdbx_description
1 polymer ?
#
loop_
_entity_poly.entity_id
_entity_poly.type
_entity_poly.pdbx_seq_one_letter_code
_entity_poly.pdbx_strand_id
1 'polypeptide(L)'
;MLCWQWLRKYTRNYRRRSVKMTKGDVVKLISAISVLYPKYKPAGKEELELKINMYFSLLRNVEKEVAWLSLQKWAVESSFPPTIHDLLQKSLEIKNTEYRLTVAEAWKQVMNAIEKYGYYQEEEAMKVLDPVVREIVKSMGFKQLCVSENNMADRAHFIKLFETHIKSKKKEALLPIHLQKMISRVKKSLCLPEAKEE
;
A
#
# COMPACT_ATOMS: atom_id res chain seq x y z
N MET A 1 19.80 32.65 4.11
CA MET A 1 20.54 31.68 4.96
C MET A 1 19.71 31.02 6.07
N LEU A 2 18.64 31.63 6.57
CA LEU A 2 17.82 31.06 7.67
C LEU A 2 16.89 29.89 7.25
N CYS A 3 16.50 29.79 5.97
CA CYS A 3 15.64 28.71 5.45
C CYS A 3 16.32 27.33 5.46
N TRP A 4 17.63 27.28 5.16
CA TRP A 4 18.40 26.04 5.10
C TRP A 4 18.79 25.49 6.50
N GLN A 5 19.00 26.37 7.49
CA GLN A 5 19.24 25.95 8.87
C GLN A 5 17.97 25.44 9.56
N TRP A 6 16.80 26.01 9.21
CA TRP A 6 15.51 25.51 9.68
C TRP A 6 15.19 24.13 9.10
N LEU A 7 15.35 23.94 7.77
CA LEU A 7 15.21 22.63 7.11
C LEU A 7 16.18 21.56 7.66
N ARG A 8 17.43 21.93 7.96
CA ARG A 8 18.41 20.99 8.56
C ARG A 8 18.09 20.60 10.01
N LYS A 9 17.56 21.50 10.83
CA LYS A 9 17.07 21.13 12.18
C LYS A 9 15.78 20.30 12.12
N TYR A 10 14.89 20.59 11.16
CA TYR A 10 13.65 19.83 10.94
C TYR A 10 13.91 18.39 10.49
N THR A 11 14.92 18.19 9.64
CA THR A 11 15.32 16.87 9.11
C THR A 11 16.17 16.04 10.08
N ARG A 12 16.92 16.67 11.00
CA ARG A 12 17.86 15.96 11.90
C ARG A 12 17.20 15.38 13.16
N ASN A 13 16.06 15.94 13.59
CA ASN A 13 15.25 15.41 14.71
C ASN A 13 14.31 14.26 14.31
N TYR A 14 14.23 13.91 13.02
CA TYR A 14 13.31 12.91 12.48
C TYR A 14 13.70 11.45 12.76
N ARG A 15 14.85 11.21 13.41
CA ARG A 15 15.46 9.87 13.45
C ARG A 15 15.18 9.05 14.70
N ARG A 16 14.50 9.58 15.75
CA ARG A 16 14.31 8.84 17.02
C ARG A 16 13.04 9.25 17.78
N ARG A 17 11.90 8.71 17.35
CA ARG A 17 10.82 8.15 18.20
C ARG A 17 9.63 7.82 17.30
N SER A 18 9.52 6.57 16.88
CA SER A 18 8.27 6.01 16.35
C SER A 18 7.23 6.07 17.49
N VAL A 19 6.51 7.19 17.56
CA VAL A 19 5.39 7.34 18.50
C VAL A 19 4.16 6.90 17.73
N LYS A 20 3.54 5.82 18.22
CA LYS A 20 2.25 5.32 17.74
C LYS A 20 1.23 6.46 17.74
N MET A 21 0.36 6.48 16.73
CA MET A 21 -0.71 7.47 16.60
C MET A 21 -1.58 7.52 17.85
N THR A 22 -1.89 8.71 18.36
CA THR A 22 -2.83 8.92 19.47
C THR A 22 -4.12 9.59 18.98
N LYS A 23 -5.19 9.57 19.79
CA LYS A 23 -6.43 10.32 19.46
C LYS A 23 -6.17 11.82 19.33
N GLY A 24 -5.28 12.39 20.16
CA GLY A 24 -4.90 13.80 20.08
C GLY A 24 -4.19 14.15 18.76
N ASP A 25 -3.40 13.22 18.22
CA ASP A 25 -2.76 13.41 16.91
C ASP A 25 -3.79 13.37 15.77
N VAL A 26 -4.82 12.53 15.87
CA VAL A 26 -5.93 12.49 14.92
C VAL A 26 -6.74 13.80 14.93
N VAL A 27 -6.97 14.38 16.11
CA VAL A 27 -7.62 15.71 16.22
C VAL A 27 -6.80 16.77 15.49
N LYS A 28 -5.47 16.79 15.70
CA LYS A 28 -4.57 17.70 14.97
C LYS A 28 -4.63 17.45 13.46
N LEU A 29 -4.66 16.17 13.04
CA LEU A 29 -4.76 15.78 11.64
C LEU A 29 -6.02 16.36 10.98
N ILE A 30 -7.18 16.14 11.62
CA ILE A 30 -8.48 16.64 11.13
C ILE A 30 -8.51 18.18 11.14
N SER A 31 -7.94 18.83 12.15
CA SER A 31 -7.86 20.30 12.18
C SER A 31 -7.03 20.86 11.02
N ALA A 32 -5.91 20.22 10.66
CA ALA A 32 -5.14 20.67 9.51
C ALA A 32 -5.90 20.46 8.20
N ILE A 33 -6.68 19.38 8.07
CA ILE A 33 -7.56 19.20 6.90
C ILE A 33 -8.54 20.37 6.81
N SER A 34 -9.15 20.82 7.91
CA SER A 34 -10.03 22.00 7.87
C SER A 34 -9.31 23.31 7.51
N VAL A 35 -8.04 23.46 7.90
CA VAL A 35 -7.23 24.63 7.54
C VAL A 35 -6.82 24.61 6.06
N LEU A 36 -6.40 23.45 5.56
CA LEU A 36 -5.98 23.27 4.16
C LEU A 36 -7.15 23.35 3.19
N TYR A 37 -8.34 22.94 3.62
CA TYR A 37 -9.54 22.90 2.79
C TYR A 37 -10.67 23.69 3.46
N PRO A 38 -10.73 25.03 3.31
CA PRO A 38 -11.71 25.88 4.01
C PRO A 38 -13.19 25.54 3.73
N LYS A 39 -13.47 24.93 2.57
CA LYS A 39 -14.82 24.46 2.21
C LYS A 39 -15.24 23.21 3.00
N TYR A 40 -14.29 22.50 3.59
CA TYR A 40 -14.54 21.35 4.44
C TYR A 40 -14.92 21.82 5.84
N LYS A 41 -16.23 21.83 6.12
CA LYS A 41 -16.74 22.14 7.44
C LYS A 41 -16.62 20.90 8.34
N PRO A 42 -16.01 21.02 9.54
CA PRO A 42 -16.06 19.94 10.50
C PRO A 42 -17.52 19.71 10.88
N ALA A 43 -17.81 18.43 11.11
CA ALA A 43 -19.11 17.93 11.46
C ALA A 43 -19.57 18.46 12.84
N GLY A 44 -20.85 18.25 13.20
CA GLY A 44 -21.34 18.55 14.56
C GLY A 44 -20.51 17.84 15.65
N LYS A 45 -20.63 18.25 16.93
CA LYS A 45 -19.78 17.71 18.02
C LYS A 45 -19.77 16.17 18.05
N GLU A 46 -20.93 15.55 17.97
CA GLU A 46 -21.09 14.09 17.98
C GLU A 46 -20.46 13.43 16.73
N GLU A 47 -20.74 13.97 15.55
CA GLU A 47 -20.17 13.46 14.29
C GLU A 47 -18.64 13.61 14.24
N LEU A 48 -18.09 14.66 14.85
CA LEU A 48 -16.66 14.88 14.98
C LEU A 48 -16.01 13.82 15.87
N GLU A 49 -16.62 13.50 17.01
CA GLU A 49 -16.14 12.42 17.89
C GLU A 49 -16.16 11.05 17.19
N LEU A 50 -17.23 10.73 16.47
CA LEU A 50 -17.31 9.52 15.66
C LEU A 50 -16.22 9.49 14.59
N LYS A 51 -15.99 10.60 13.88
CA LYS A 51 -14.94 10.73 12.88
C LYS A 51 -13.55 10.52 13.50
N ILE A 52 -13.26 11.12 14.65
CA ILE A 52 -11.99 10.94 15.38
C ILE A 52 -11.80 9.47 15.76
N ASN A 53 -12.83 8.82 16.30
CA ASN A 53 -12.75 7.42 16.71
C ASN A 53 -12.51 6.48 15.52
N MET A 54 -13.20 6.72 14.40
CA MET A 54 -13.00 5.94 13.17
C MET A 54 -11.61 6.13 12.58
N TYR A 55 -11.15 7.39 12.47
CA TYR A 55 -9.81 7.70 11.97
C TYR A 55 -8.73 7.09 12.87
N PHE A 56 -8.89 7.18 14.19
CA PHE A 56 -7.97 6.58 15.14
C PHE A 56 -7.90 5.05 15.01
N SER A 57 -9.06 4.39 14.87
CA SER A 57 -9.12 2.94 14.64
C SER A 57 -8.34 2.54 13.38
N LEU A 58 -8.54 3.27 12.28
CA LEU A 58 -7.93 2.97 10.98
C LEU A 58 -6.44 3.34 10.91
N LEU A 59 -6.03 4.45 11.52
CA LEU A 59 -4.63 4.93 11.51
C LEU A 59 -3.78 4.35 12.66
N ARG A 60 -4.32 3.44 13.47
CA ARG A 60 -3.65 2.91 14.68
C ARG A 60 -2.26 2.31 14.40
N ASN A 61 -2.07 1.70 13.24
CA ASN A 61 -0.81 1.08 12.81
C ASN A 61 0.07 2.02 11.96
N VAL A 62 -0.41 3.22 11.65
CA VAL A 62 0.33 4.23 10.93
C VAL A 62 1.12 5.06 11.94
N GLU A 63 2.37 5.34 11.61
CA GLU A 63 3.20 6.21 12.45
C GLU A 63 2.76 7.65 12.25
N LYS A 64 2.74 8.44 13.32
CA LYS A 64 2.27 9.84 13.27
C LYS A 64 2.96 10.66 12.17
N GLU A 65 4.25 10.42 11.96
CA GLU A 65 5.09 11.15 10.99
C GLU A 65 4.67 10.80 9.56
N VAL A 66 4.46 9.52 9.29
CA VAL A 66 3.96 9.03 8.01
C VAL A 66 2.57 9.59 7.73
N ALA A 67 1.66 9.56 8.71
CA ALA A 67 0.31 10.14 8.53
C ALA A 67 0.37 11.64 8.18
N TRP A 68 1.34 12.36 8.75
CA TRP A 68 1.49 13.78 8.49
C TRP A 68 2.06 14.09 7.11
N LEU A 69 3.09 13.35 6.71
CA LEU A 69 3.64 13.41 5.37
C LEU A 69 2.62 13.00 4.31
N SER A 70 1.76 12.01 4.60
CA SER A 70 0.67 11.60 3.72
C SER A 70 -0.30 12.74 3.43
N LEU A 71 -0.68 13.51 4.46
CA LEU A 71 -1.54 14.68 4.28
C LEU A 71 -0.85 15.76 3.45
N GLN A 72 0.42 16.07 3.76
CA GLN A 72 1.17 17.09 3.01
C GLN A 72 1.33 16.70 1.54
N LYS A 73 1.69 15.44 1.28
CA LYS A 73 1.78 14.89 -0.08
C LYS A 73 0.44 15.00 -0.81
N TRP A 74 -0.65 14.63 -0.15
CA TRP A 74 -1.99 14.75 -0.72
C TRP A 74 -2.37 16.20 -1.05
N ALA A 75 -2.06 17.14 -0.15
CA ALA A 75 -2.38 18.55 -0.33
C ALA A 75 -1.68 19.20 -1.53
N VAL A 76 -0.53 18.65 -1.94
CA VAL A 76 0.18 19.09 -3.15
C VAL A 76 -0.45 18.47 -4.41
N GLU A 77 -0.92 17.24 -4.33
CA GLU A 77 -1.43 16.50 -5.49
C GLU A 77 -2.92 16.74 -5.76
N SER A 78 -3.71 17.15 -4.76
CA SER A 78 -5.16 17.25 -4.84
C SER A 78 -5.71 18.51 -4.17
N SER A 79 -6.57 19.21 -4.91
CA SER A 79 -7.35 20.35 -4.43
C SER A 79 -8.56 19.95 -3.58
N PHE A 80 -8.86 18.65 -3.46
CA PHE A 80 -9.99 18.14 -2.70
C PHE A 80 -9.56 17.58 -1.33
N PRO A 81 -10.39 17.72 -0.28
CA PRO A 81 -10.06 17.19 1.04
C PRO A 81 -9.90 15.66 0.99
N PRO A 82 -8.86 15.11 1.63
CA PRO A 82 -8.60 13.68 1.60
C PRO A 82 -9.66 12.89 2.36
N THR A 83 -9.97 11.70 1.85
CA THR A 83 -10.65 10.66 2.61
C THR A 83 -9.65 9.87 3.47
N ILE A 84 -10.17 9.04 4.37
CA ILE A 84 -9.32 8.13 5.15
C ILE A 84 -8.58 7.11 4.25
N HIS A 85 -9.20 6.70 3.15
CA HIS A 85 -8.58 5.80 2.17
C HIS A 85 -7.35 6.46 1.54
N ASP A 86 -7.49 7.72 1.13
CA ASP A 86 -6.41 8.48 0.49
C ASP A 86 -5.20 8.62 1.42
N LEU A 87 -5.45 8.94 2.70
CA LEU A 87 -4.39 9.03 3.71
C LEU A 87 -3.68 7.70 3.94
N LEU A 88 -4.43 6.58 4.00
CA LEU A 88 -3.84 5.26 4.14
C LEU A 88 -3.02 4.88 2.90
N GLN A 89 -3.52 5.16 1.69
CA GLN A 89 -2.82 4.91 0.45
C GLN A 89 -1.51 5.69 0.39
N LYS A 90 -1.53 7.00 0.67
CA LYS A 90 -0.31 7.81 0.72
C LYS A 90 0.65 7.35 1.81
N SER A 91 0.13 6.86 2.93
CA SER A 91 0.96 6.31 4.02
C SER A 91 1.69 5.05 3.57
N LEU A 92 1.05 4.20 2.78
CA LEU A 92 1.70 3.03 2.19
C LEU A 92 2.71 3.41 1.11
N GLU A 93 2.40 4.37 0.26
CA GLU A 93 3.35 4.86 -0.75
C GLU A 93 4.64 5.42 -0.11
N ILE A 94 4.53 6.03 1.06
CA ILE A 94 5.69 6.56 1.82
C ILE A 94 6.48 5.43 2.49
N LYS A 95 5.81 4.42 3.04
CA LYS A 95 6.45 3.30 3.76
C LYS A 95 7.03 2.25 2.82
N ASN A 96 6.31 1.89 1.77
CA ASN A 96 6.64 0.74 0.93
C ASN A 96 7.62 1.15 -0.17
N THR A 97 8.88 0.73 0.02
CA THR A 97 9.93 0.78 -1.01
C THR A 97 9.80 -0.38 -2.01
N GLU A 98 9.04 -1.42 -1.65
CA GLU A 98 8.93 -2.69 -2.39
C GLU A 98 8.22 -2.55 -3.75
N TYR A 99 7.39 -1.53 -3.95
CA TYR A 99 6.67 -1.31 -5.22
C TYR A 99 7.37 -0.32 -6.16
N ARG A 100 8.70 -0.17 -6.04
CA ARG A 100 9.46 0.69 -6.95
C ARG A 100 9.58 0.11 -8.36
N LEU A 101 9.47 -1.21 -8.50
CA LEU A 101 9.60 -1.86 -9.80
C LEU A 101 8.41 -1.47 -10.69
N THR A 102 8.68 -0.74 -11.76
CA THR A 102 7.67 -0.44 -12.77
C THR A 102 7.31 -1.72 -13.54
N VAL A 103 6.10 -1.79 -14.11
CA VAL A 103 5.68 -2.95 -14.91
C VAL A 103 6.65 -3.19 -16.08
N ALA A 104 7.22 -2.13 -16.64
CA ALA A 104 8.21 -2.20 -17.71
C ALA A 104 9.54 -2.81 -17.24
N GLU A 105 10.06 -2.39 -16.08
CA GLU A 105 11.26 -2.98 -15.49
C GLU A 105 11.03 -4.44 -15.10
N ALA A 106 9.85 -4.75 -14.56
CA ALA A 106 9.42 -6.11 -14.23
C ALA A 106 9.44 -7.02 -15.46
N TRP A 107 8.83 -6.58 -16.57
CA TRP A 107 8.84 -7.34 -17.81
C TRP A 107 10.25 -7.48 -18.39
N LYS A 108 11.08 -6.43 -18.30
CA LYS A 108 12.48 -6.49 -18.73
C LYS A 108 13.26 -7.54 -17.94
N GLN A 109 13.03 -7.68 -16.64
CA GLN A 109 13.66 -8.75 -15.86
C GLN A 109 13.28 -10.14 -16.37
N VAL A 110 12.01 -10.36 -16.76
CA VAL A 110 11.56 -11.63 -17.35
C VAL A 110 12.30 -11.91 -18.67
N MET A 111 12.34 -10.93 -19.58
CA MET A 111 13.03 -11.10 -20.87
C MET A 111 14.52 -11.39 -20.68
N ASN A 112 15.20 -10.66 -19.80
CA ASN A 112 16.60 -10.91 -19.48
C ASN A 112 16.83 -12.32 -18.90
N ALA A 113 15.89 -12.82 -18.10
CA ALA A 113 15.97 -14.17 -17.55
C ALA A 113 15.77 -15.24 -18.64
N ILE A 114 14.83 -15.03 -19.57
CA ILE A 114 14.61 -15.91 -20.72
C ILE A 114 15.86 -15.94 -21.62
N GLU A 115 16.44 -14.78 -21.93
CA GLU A 115 17.64 -14.66 -22.77
C GLU A 115 18.85 -15.35 -22.14
N LYS A 116 19.03 -15.20 -20.81
CA LYS A 116 20.21 -15.70 -20.11
C LYS A 116 20.15 -17.19 -19.77
N TYR A 117 18.99 -17.68 -19.34
CA TYR A 117 18.84 -19.04 -18.79
C TYR A 117 18.13 -19.98 -19.77
N GLY A 118 17.27 -19.44 -20.63
CA GLY A 118 16.51 -20.22 -21.61
C GLY A 118 15.64 -21.31 -20.99
N TYR A 119 15.16 -22.20 -21.83
CA TYR A 119 14.17 -23.23 -21.47
C TYR A 119 14.65 -24.20 -20.38
N TYR A 120 15.94 -24.56 -20.38
CA TYR A 120 16.48 -25.65 -19.55
C TYR A 120 16.85 -25.22 -18.13
N GLN A 121 17.05 -23.93 -17.87
CA GLN A 121 17.56 -23.43 -16.58
C GLN A 121 16.50 -22.61 -15.82
N GLU A 122 15.26 -23.08 -15.83
CA GLU A 122 14.13 -22.43 -15.14
C GLU A 122 14.40 -22.16 -13.65
N GLU A 123 15.00 -23.12 -12.93
CA GLU A 123 15.25 -22.95 -11.49
C GLU A 123 16.19 -21.79 -11.19
N GLU A 124 17.25 -21.63 -11.99
CA GLU A 124 18.20 -20.53 -11.85
C GLU A 124 17.60 -19.19 -12.28
N ALA A 125 16.79 -19.19 -13.35
CA ALA A 125 16.03 -18.03 -13.77
C ALA A 125 15.13 -17.51 -12.64
N MET A 126 14.38 -18.40 -11.99
CA MET A 126 13.46 -18.05 -10.91
C MET A 126 14.18 -17.43 -9.71
N LYS A 127 15.39 -17.87 -9.36
CA LYS A 127 16.15 -17.34 -8.22
C LYS A 127 16.54 -15.87 -8.39
N VAL A 128 16.80 -15.44 -9.63
CA VAL A 128 17.26 -14.07 -9.94
C VAL A 128 16.11 -13.08 -10.06
N LEU A 129 14.89 -13.54 -10.36
CA LEU A 129 13.72 -12.68 -10.45
C LEU A 129 13.32 -12.10 -9.08
N ASP A 130 12.84 -10.85 -9.10
CA ASP A 130 12.16 -10.23 -7.97
C ASP A 130 11.02 -11.13 -7.45
N PRO A 131 10.77 -11.22 -6.12
CA PRO A 131 9.75 -12.10 -5.57
C PRO A 131 8.36 -11.96 -6.22
N VAL A 132 7.93 -10.73 -6.54
CA VAL A 132 6.63 -10.47 -7.18
C VAL A 132 6.63 -11.00 -8.61
N VAL A 133 7.70 -10.69 -9.36
CA VAL A 133 7.85 -11.14 -10.76
C VAL A 133 7.91 -12.66 -10.81
N ARG A 134 8.64 -13.29 -9.90
CA ARG A 134 8.75 -14.75 -9.78
C ARG A 134 7.39 -15.42 -9.56
N GLU A 135 6.55 -14.90 -8.69
CA GLU A 135 5.21 -15.47 -8.47
C GLU A 135 4.34 -15.42 -9.74
N ILE A 136 4.41 -14.33 -10.49
CA ILE A 136 3.64 -14.14 -11.73
C ILE A 136 4.19 -15.04 -12.85
N VAL A 137 5.52 -15.09 -13.01
CA VAL A 137 6.15 -15.93 -14.03
C VAL A 137 5.90 -17.42 -13.73
N LYS A 138 5.85 -17.82 -12.46
CA LYS A 138 5.44 -19.19 -12.08
C LYS A 138 4.00 -19.51 -12.47
N SER A 139 3.07 -18.56 -12.37
CA SER A 139 1.67 -18.80 -12.75
C SER A 139 1.47 -18.81 -14.27
N MET A 140 2.26 -18.03 -15.01
CA MET A 140 2.27 -18.05 -16.49
C MET A 140 2.99 -19.28 -17.06
N GLY A 141 4.02 -19.76 -16.36
CA GLY A 141 4.91 -20.84 -16.80
C GLY A 141 6.10 -20.30 -17.59
N PHE A 142 7.31 -20.39 -17.01
CA PHE A 142 8.52 -19.83 -17.61
C PHE A 142 8.93 -20.56 -18.90
N LYS A 143 8.78 -21.88 -18.92
CA LYS A 143 9.04 -22.70 -20.10
C LYS A 143 8.13 -22.33 -21.26
N GLN A 144 6.86 -22.06 -20.99
CA GLN A 144 5.89 -21.60 -21.98
C GLN A 144 6.30 -20.24 -22.55
N LEU A 145 6.74 -19.32 -21.69
CA LEU A 145 7.27 -18.02 -22.13
C LEU A 145 8.54 -18.15 -23.00
N CYS A 146 9.39 -19.14 -22.76
CA CYS A 146 10.60 -19.37 -23.56
C CYS A 146 10.31 -19.85 -24.99
N VAL A 147 9.22 -20.59 -25.20
CA VAL A 147 8.87 -21.18 -26.51
C VAL A 147 7.75 -20.43 -27.23
N SER A 148 7.18 -19.41 -26.59
CA SER A 148 6.08 -18.64 -27.15
C SER A 148 6.53 -17.79 -28.32
N GLU A 149 5.76 -17.82 -29.40
CA GLU A 149 5.97 -16.99 -30.59
C GLU A 149 5.26 -15.63 -30.49
N ASN A 150 4.36 -15.47 -29.51
CA ASN A 150 3.54 -14.26 -29.36
C ASN A 150 3.92 -13.44 -28.11
N ASN A 151 5.12 -12.86 -28.17
CA ASN A 151 5.66 -12.00 -27.12
C ASN A 151 4.75 -10.81 -26.75
N MET A 152 3.94 -10.30 -27.69
CA MET A 152 3.01 -9.21 -27.40
C MET A 152 1.86 -9.67 -26.51
N ALA A 153 1.28 -10.85 -26.78
CA ALA A 153 0.24 -11.44 -25.95
C ALA A 153 0.76 -11.78 -24.56
N ASP A 154 1.96 -12.36 -24.46
CA ASP A 154 2.57 -12.70 -23.18
C ASP A 154 2.84 -11.45 -22.34
N ARG A 155 3.37 -10.40 -22.96
CA ARG A 155 3.56 -9.11 -22.29
C ARG A 155 2.24 -8.54 -21.79
N ALA A 156 1.18 -8.57 -22.59
CA ALA A 156 -0.13 -8.06 -22.19
C ALA A 156 -0.72 -8.88 -21.00
N HIS A 157 -0.59 -10.20 -21.06
CA HIS A 157 -1.02 -11.07 -19.97
C HIS A 157 -0.23 -10.83 -18.69
N PHE A 158 1.10 -10.68 -18.80
CA PHE A 158 1.97 -10.34 -17.68
C PHE A 158 1.58 -9.00 -17.05
N ILE A 159 1.39 -7.94 -17.84
CA ILE A 159 0.97 -6.61 -17.34
C ILE A 159 -0.32 -6.75 -16.53
N LYS A 160 -1.32 -7.46 -17.05
CA LYS A 160 -2.60 -7.67 -16.37
C LYS A 160 -2.44 -8.39 -15.03
N LEU A 161 -1.63 -9.46 -14.99
CA LEU A 161 -1.38 -10.22 -13.76
C LEU A 161 -0.60 -9.38 -12.74
N PHE A 162 0.42 -8.64 -13.20
CA PHE A 162 1.22 -7.76 -12.37
C PHE A 162 0.37 -6.67 -11.73
N GLU A 163 -0.44 -5.95 -12.51
CA GLU A 163 -1.33 -4.92 -11.97
C GLU A 163 -2.35 -5.49 -10.97
N THR A 164 -2.89 -6.68 -11.25
CA THR A 164 -3.83 -7.37 -10.35
C THR A 164 -3.16 -7.77 -9.03
N HIS A 165 -1.92 -8.27 -9.10
CA HIS A 165 -1.14 -8.66 -7.93
C HIS A 165 -0.80 -7.45 -7.06
N ILE A 166 -0.26 -6.39 -7.66
CA ILE A 166 0.06 -5.14 -6.98
C ILE A 166 -1.18 -4.52 -6.35
N LYS A 167 -2.32 -4.52 -7.06
CA LYS A 167 -3.60 -4.02 -6.53
C LYS A 167 -4.06 -4.83 -5.32
N SER A 168 -3.90 -6.16 -5.35
CA SER A 168 -4.27 -7.04 -4.25
C SER A 168 -3.36 -6.84 -3.04
N LYS A 169 -2.05 -6.80 -3.25
CA LYS A 169 -1.07 -6.53 -2.18
C LYS A 169 -1.26 -5.15 -1.55
N LYS A 170 -1.56 -4.12 -2.34
CA LYS A 170 -1.92 -2.79 -1.84
C LYS A 170 -3.19 -2.84 -0.98
N LYS A 171 -4.23 -3.53 -1.42
CA LYS A 171 -5.47 -3.71 -0.63
C LYS A 171 -5.21 -4.41 0.70
N GLU A 172 -4.43 -5.49 0.69
CA GLU A 172 -4.05 -6.21 1.91
C GLU A 172 -3.25 -5.33 2.87
N ALA A 173 -2.28 -4.57 2.35
CA ALA A 173 -1.46 -3.65 3.14
C ALA A 173 -2.27 -2.47 3.72
N LEU A 174 -3.35 -2.05 3.06
CA LEU A 174 -4.23 -0.97 3.55
C LEU A 174 -5.06 -1.40 4.77
N LEU A 175 -5.35 -2.70 4.91
CA LEU A 175 -6.18 -3.21 5.99
C LEU A 175 -5.39 -3.26 7.30
N PRO A 176 -5.79 -2.52 8.35
CA PRO A 176 -5.17 -2.63 9.66
C PRO A 176 -5.25 -4.06 10.23
N ILE A 177 -4.17 -4.51 10.87
CA ILE A 177 -4.01 -5.87 11.43
C ILE A 177 -5.20 -6.27 12.33
N HIS A 178 -5.73 -5.36 13.15
CA HIS A 178 -6.87 -5.69 14.01
C HIS A 178 -8.14 -5.96 13.19
N LEU A 179 -8.39 -5.20 12.12
CA LEU A 179 -9.52 -5.44 11.22
C LEU A 179 -9.35 -6.76 10.48
N GLN A 180 -8.15 -7.08 10.00
CA GLN A 180 -7.90 -8.39 9.36
C GLN A 180 -8.24 -9.55 10.31
N LYS A 181 -7.82 -9.45 11.59
CA LYS A 181 -8.13 -10.45 12.62
C LYS A 181 -9.63 -10.52 12.95
N MET A 182 -10.32 -9.38 12.96
CA MET A 182 -11.78 -9.34 13.19
C MET A 182 -12.52 -9.98 12.02
N ILE A 183 -12.17 -9.63 10.79
CA ILE A 183 -12.75 -10.20 9.56
C ILE A 183 -12.51 -11.71 9.51
N SER A 184 -11.31 -12.19 9.84
CA SER A 184 -11.02 -13.64 9.83
C SER A 184 -11.81 -14.41 10.90
N ARG A 185 -12.02 -13.82 12.08
CA ARG A 185 -12.89 -14.39 13.13
C ARG A 185 -14.33 -14.48 12.67
N VAL A 186 -14.87 -13.39 12.11
CA VAL A 186 -16.25 -13.34 11.59
C VAL A 186 -16.44 -14.35 10.46
N LYS A 187 -15.48 -14.45 9.54
CA LYS A 187 -15.51 -15.47 8.48
C LYS A 187 -15.55 -16.89 9.06
N LYS A 188 -14.76 -17.16 10.11
CA LYS A 188 -14.76 -18.47 10.77
C LYS A 188 -16.09 -18.79 11.47
N SER A 189 -16.73 -17.80 12.11
CA SER A 189 -18.03 -18.01 12.76
C SER A 189 -19.16 -18.22 11.76
N LEU A 190 -19.09 -17.61 10.57
CA LEU A 190 -20.06 -17.79 9.49
C LEU A 190 -19.92 -19.14 8.76
N CYS A 191 -18.76 -19.80 8.84
CA CYS A 191 -18.48 -21.08 8.18
C CYS A 191 -18.69 -22.31 9.09
N LEU A 192 -19.26 -22.16 10.30
CA LEU A 192 -19.65 -23.32 11.10
C LEU A 192 -20.97 -23.89 10.55
N PRO A 193 -21.03 -25.17 10.16
CA PRO A 193 -22.32 -25.80 9.86
C PRO A 193 -23.17 -25.81 11.14
N GLU A 194 -24.46 -25.53 11.00
CA GLU A 194 -25.46 -25.72 12.05
C GLU A 194 -25.53 -27.21 12.41
N ALA A 195 -24.64 -27.66 13.29
CA ALA A 195 -24.67 -29.01 13.81
C ALA A 195 -25.55 -29.02 15.06
N LYS A 196 -26.86 -29.20 14.88
CA LYS A 196 -27.78 -29.82 15.85
C LYS A 196 -28.99 -30.41 15.13
N GLU A 197 -28.95 -31.71 14.84
CA GLU A 197 -30.15 -32.54 14.82
C GLU A 197 -30.00 -33.52 16.01
N GLU A 198 -30.93 -33.40 16.96
CA GLU A 198 -31.22 -34.39 18.01
C GLU A 198 -32.12 -35.49 17.45
#